data_AF-A0A3G3GNH0-F1
#
_entry.id   AF-A0A3G3GNH0-F1
#
_cell.length_a   1.000
_cell.length_b   1.000
_cell.length_c   1.000
_cell.angle_alpha   90.00
_cell.angle_beta   90.00
_cell.angle_gamma   90.00
#
_symmetry.space_group_name_H-M   'P 1'
#
loop_
_entity.id
_entity.type
_entity.pdbx_description
1 polymer ?
#
loop_
_entity_poly.entity_id
_entity_poly.type
_entity_poly.pdbx_seq_one_letter_code
_entity_poly.pdbx_strand_id
1 'polypeptide(L)'
;MESYVARWASQHSRLAILLIVLCELTNACIGITAGSALLAGLLPLQLLVLIGSAFVIRTLILKFHKTEFQHLRSSTRFLFQKRIFVSLFCLNLWIYTLGGAVLGSMVQSPQPTSSLHSSMTVVTSEQYPDFSKKTSPKEEEKKPKSSNEGLIRLGYILLFVAGVALSYIGALLACNLACAGIGWAAVAVLLLGLGIMAGGFYFLGRAIDKNMKPFKEMTPDERKREKRRYWRTALGTVLVTAFLILLSALS
;
A
#
# COMPACT_ATOMS: atom_id res chain seq x y z
N MET A 1 23.31 0.86 -26.12
CA MET A 1 22.70 2.12 -25.67
C MET A 1 22.67 2.12 -24.16
N GLU A 2 23.54 2.90 -23.52
CA GLU A 2 23.40 3.15 -22.09
C GLU A 2 22.16 4.01 -21.89
N SER A 3 21.19 3.52 -21.11
CA SER A 3 20.03 4.33 -20.72
C SER A 3 20.51 5.61 -20.03
N TYR A 4 19.92 6.76 -20.37
CA TYR A 4 20.22 8.07 -19.76
C TYR A 4 20.30 8.01 -18.23
N VAL A 5 19.44 7.20 -17.61
CA VAL A 5 19.41 6.92 -16.17
C VAL A 5 20.70 6.26 -15.65
N ALA A 6 21.27 5.31 -16.38
CA ALA A 6 22.51 4.63 -15.99
C ALA A 6 23.70 5.59 -16.02
N ARG A 7 23.75 6.48 -17.01
CA ARG A 7 24.80 7.50 -17.14
C ARG A 7 24.67 8.60 -16.08
N TRP A 8 23.45 9.01 -15.75
CA TRP A 8 23.21 9.92 -14.64
C TRP A 8 23.61 9.29 -13.29
N ALA A 9 23.25 8.02 -13.08
CA ALA A 9 23.56 7.28 -11.86
C ALA A 9 25.07 7.07 -11.67
N SER A 10 25.84 6.87 -12.75
CA SER A 10 27.30 6.78 -12.65
C SER A 10 27.95 8.12 -12.27
N GLN A 11 27.37 9.24 -12.70
CA GLN A 11 27.85 10.59 -12.36
C GLN A 11 27.44 11.02 -10.94
N HIS A 12 26.28 10.57 -10.47
CA HIS A 12 25.70 10.95 -9.17
C HIS A 12 25.47 9.72 -8.26
N SER A 13 26.53 8.94 -8.03
CA SER A 13 26.46 7.66 -7.32
C SER A 13 25.83 7.76 -5.92
N ARG A 14 26.13 8.82 -5.16
CA ARG A 14 25.54 9.06 -3.82
C ARG A 14 24.03 9.26 -3.87
N LEU A 15 23.55 10.06 -4.84
CA LEU A 15 22.11 10.30 -5.01
C LEU A 15 21.40 9.05 -5.51
N ALA A 16 22.04 8.27 -6.39
CA ALA A 16 21.50 6.99 -6.85
C ALA A 16 21.37 5.98 -5.69
N ILE A 17 22.36 5.88 -4.80
CA ILE A 17 22.30 5.04 -3.60
C ILE A 17 21.15 5.49 -2.69
N LEU A 18 21.04 6.79 -2.43
CA LEU A 18 19.97 7.34 -1.60
C LEU A 18 18.57 7.06 -2.18
N LEU A 19 18.40 7.20 -3.49
CA LEU A 19 17.16 6.86 -4.18
C LEU A 19 16.81 5.37 -4.05
N ILE A 20 17.80 4.47 -4.17
CA ILE A 20 17.59 3.03 -3.97
C ILE A 20 17.14 2.75 -2.53
N VAL A 21 17.77 3.39 -1.53
CA VAL A 21 17.36 3.25 -0.13
C VAL A 21 15.93 3.74 0.10
N LEU A 22 15.56 4.91 -0.46
CA LEU A 22 14.19 5.43 -0.38
C LEU A 22 13.18 4.51 -1.08
N CYS A 23 13.53 3.92 -2.22
CA CYS A 23 12.71 2.94 -2.90
C CYS A 23 12.50 1.70 -2.02
N GLU A 24 13.55 1.16 -1.38
CA GLU A 24 13.42 0.01 -0.47
C GLU A 24 12.61 0.33 0.79
N LEU A 25 12.73 1.55 1.36
CA LEU A 25 11.89 2.00 2.46
C LEU A 25 10.41 2.06 2.05
N THR A 26 10.14 2.60 0.86
CA THR A 26 8.79 2.65 0.30
C THR A 26 8.25 1.23 0.07
N ASN A 27 9.09 0.34 -0.45
CA ASN A 27 8.79 -1.07 -0.66
C ASN A 27 8.43 -1.77 0.66
N ALA A 28 9.18 -1.48 1.74
CA ALA A 28 8.91 -1.98 3.08
C ALA A 28 7.60 -1.45 3.65
N CYS A 29 7.34 -0.14 3.55
CA CYS A 29 6.09 0.46 4.00
C CYS A 29 4.87 -0.12 3.28
N ILE A 30 4.93 -0.24 1.95
CA ILE A 30 3.86 -0.84 1.14
C ILE A 30 3.68 -2.31 1.52
N GLY A 31 4.78 -3.05 1.63
CA GLY A 31 4.74 -4.46 2.01
C GLY A 31 4.07 -4.68 3.37
N ILE A 32 4.54 -3.98 4.41
CA ILE A 32 4.02 -4.14 5.77
C ILE A 32 2.53 -3.76 5.85
N THR A 33 2.13 -2.65 5.23
CA THR A 33 0.72 -2.20 5.24
C THR A 33 -0.19 -3.14 4.46
N ALA A 34 0.22 -3.60 3.27
CA ALA A 34 -0.53 -4.57 2.49
C ALA A 34 -0.63 -5.93 3.21
N GLY A 35 0.48 -6.38 3.81
CA GLY A 35 0.58 -7.60 4.60
C GLY A 35 -0.38 -7.65 5.77
N SER A 36 -0.34 -6.60 6.61
CA SER A 36 -1.19 -6.48 7.79
C SER A 36 -2.67 -6.36 7.47
N ALA A 37 -3.03 -5.82 6.29
CA ALA A 37 -4.41 -5.71 5.86
C ALA A 37 -4.95 -7.00 5.20
N LEU A 38 -4.14 -7.67 4.37
CA LEU A 38 -4.60 -8.78 3.52
C LEU A 38 -4.38 -10.16 4.13
N LEU A 39 -3.33 -10.33 4.94
CA LEU A 39 -2.83 -11.63 5.38
C LEU A 39 -2.89 -11.84 6.90
N ALA A 40 -3.47 -10.90 7.67
CA ALA A 40 -3.56 -10.98 9.13
C ALA A 40 -4.40 -12.18 9.65
N GLY A 41 -5.22 -12.79 8.80
CA GLY A 41 -6.04 -13.97 9.14
C GLY A 41 -5.39 -15.32 8.83
N LEU A 42 -4.14 -15.37 8.35
CA LEU A 42 -3.47 -16.65 8.07
C LEU A 42 -3.02 -17.35 9.34
N LEU A 43 -3.02 -18.68 9.32
CA LEU A 43 -2.49 -19.47 10.44
C LEU A 43 -0.97 -19.27 10.59
N PRO A 44 -0.42 -19.26 11.82
CA PRO A 44 1.01 -19.10 12.05
C PRO A 44 1.88 -20.11 11.29
N LEU A 45 1.39 -21.35 11.14
CA LEU A 45 2.10 -22.41 10.41
C LEU A 45 2.19 -22.12 8.90
N GLN A 46 1.15 -21.52 8.31
CA GLN A 46 1.15 -21.10 6.90
C GLN A 46 2.11 -19.93 6.68
N LEU A 47 2.14 -18.97 7.60
CA LEU A 47 3.09 -17.85 7.58
C LEU A 47 4.54 -18.34 7.68
N LEU A 48 4.81 -19.31 8.56
CA LEU A 48 6.15 -19.90 8.70
C LEU A 48 6.62 -20.58 7.40
N VAL A 49 5.74 -21.36 6.77
CA VAL A 49 6.04 -22.03 5.48
C VAL A 49 6.29 -20.99 4.38
N LEU A 50 5.46 -19.94 4.30
CA LEU A 50 5.62 -18.88 3.31
C LEU A 50 6.94 -18.12 3.51
N ILE A 51 7.28 -17.73 4.74
CA ILE A 51 8.55 -17.05 5.07
C ILE A 51 9.74 -17.95 4.75
N GLY A 52 9.68 -19.22 5.14
CA GLY A 52 10.70 -20.22 4.83
C GLY A 52 10.91 -20.36 3.32
N SER A 53 9.83 -20.45 2.54
CA SER A 53 9.89 -20.52 1.08
C SER A 53 10.52 -19.27 0.45
N ALA A 54 10.17 -18.08 0.96
CA ALA A 54 10.75 -16.81 0.50
C ALA A 54 12.27 -16.76 0.71
N PHE A 55 12.72 -17.25 1.88
CA PHE A 55 14.14 -17.31 2.21
C PHE A 55 14.91 -18.30 1.33
N VAL A 56 14.34 -19.49 1.08
CA VAL A 56 14.93 -20.48 0.16
C VAL A 56 15.01 -19.92 -1.26
N ILE A 57 13.96 -19.29 -1.78
CA ILE A 57 13.99 -18.67 -3.12
C ILE A 57 15.06 -17.58 -3.19
N ARG A 58 15.18 -16.73 -2.16
CA ARG A 58 16.21 -15.68 -2.10
C ARG A 58 17.62 -16.26 -2.17
N THR A 59 17.89 -17.30 -1.38
CA THR A 59 19.21 -17.95 -1.37
C THR A 59 19.54 -18.62 -2.70
N LEU A 60 18.55 -19.23 -3.36
CA LEU A 60 18.72 -19.79 -4.71
C LEU A 60 19.05 -18.70 -5.74
N ILE A 61 18.34 -17.58 -5.74
CA ILE A 61 18.60 -16.44 -6.65
C ILE A 61 20.01 -15.89 -6.45
N LEU A 62 20.43 -15.71 -5.19
CA LEU A 62 21.77 -15.20 -4.87
C LEU A 62 22.87 -16.18 -5.29
N LYS A 63 22.65 -17.48 -5.08
CA LYS A 63 23.57 -18.53 -5.52
C LYS A 63 23.68 -18.56 -7.03
N PHE A 64 22.54 -18.53 -7.73
CA PHE A 64 22.45 -18.48 -9.19
C PHE A 64 23.16 -17.24 -9.75
N HIS A 65 22.94 -16.06 -9.17
CA HIS A 65 23.66 -14.84 -9.55
C HIS A 65 25.17 -15.02 -9.42
N LYS A 66 25.66 -15.61 -8.32
CA LYS A 66 27.11 -15.80 -8.12
C LYS A 66 27.73 -16.74 -9.16
N THR A 67 27.06 -17.83 -9.53
CA THR A 67 27.55 -18.78 -10.54
C THR A 67 27.46 -18.24 -11.97
N GLU A 68 26.32 -17.67 -12.37
CA GLU A 68 26.09 -17.26 -13.75
C GLU A 68 26.89 -15.99 -14.11
N PHE A 69 27.07 -15.08 -13.13
CA PHE A 69 27.71 -13.78 -13.35
C PHE A 69 29.16 -13.90 -13.84
N GLN A 70 29.87 -14.96 -13.45
CA GLN A 70 31.25 -15.20 -13.88
C GLN A 70 31.36 -15.58 -15.37
N HIS A 71 30.33 -16.20 -15.95
CA HIS A 71 30.36 -16.73 -17.31
C HIS A 71 29.77 -15.80 -18.38
N LEU A 72 29.12 -14.69 -17.98
CA LEU A 72 28.39 -13.82 -18.92
C LEU A 72 29.32 -12.80 -19.62
N ARG A 73 29.02 -12.46 -20.88
CA ARG A 73 29.71 -11.41 -21.69
C ARG A 73 29.20 -10.00 -21.31
N SER A 74 30.00 -8.95 -21.54
CA SER A 74 29.74 -7.60 -20.97
C SER A 74 28.35 -7.01 -21.24
N SER A 75 27.79 -7.20 -22.44
CA SER A 75 26.46 -6.68 -22.79
C SER A 75 25.31 -7.45 -22.13
N THR A 76 25.43 -8.77 -22.02
CA THR A 76 24.44 -9.63 -21.33
C THR A 76 24.49 -9.48 -19.81
N ARG A 77 25.64 -9.10 -19.23
CA ARG A 77 25.78 -8.81 -17.79
C ARG A 77 24.84 -7.71 -17.29
N PHE A 78 24.68 -6.63 -18.06
CA PHE A 78 23.83 -5.50 -17.65
C PHE A 78 22.35 -5.90 -17.60
N LEU A 79 21.86 -6.62 -18.61
CA LEU A 79 20.49 -7.13 -18.63
C LEU A 79 20.26 -8.15 -17.51
N PHE A 80 21.24 -9.02 -17.26
CA PHE A 80 21.18 -9.99 -16.18
C PHE A 80 21.11 -9.33 -14.80
N GLN A 81 21.98 -8.34 -14.52
CA GLN A 81 21.94 -7.57 -13.28
C GLN A 81 20.61 -6.87 -13.08
N LYS A 82 20.04 -6.26 -14.14
CA LYS A 82 18.72 -5.62 -14.06
C LYS A 82 17.63 -6.62 -13.69
N ARG A 83 17.62 -7.81 -14.31
CA ARG A 83 16.63 -8.87 -14.01
C ARG A 83 16.74 -9.37 -12.58
N ILE A 84 17.96 -9.62 -12.11
CA ILE A 84 18.22 -10.08 -10.75
C ILE A 84 17.85 -9.01 -9.73
N PHE A 85 18.18 -7.74 -9.99
CA PHE A 85 17.76 -6.62 -9.14
C PHE A 85 16.24 -6.53 -9.01
N VAL A 86 15.51 -6.58 -10.13
CA VAL A 86 14.03 -6.57 -10.11
C VAL A 86 13.49 -7.78 -9.36
N SER A 87 14.05 -8.96 -9.59
CA SER A 87 13.62 -10.18 -8.88
C SER A 87 13.83 -10.08 -7.37
N LEU A 88 14.97 -9.53 -6.93
CA LEU A 88 15.25 -9.33 -5.50
C LEU A 88 14.37 -8.23 -4.90
N PHE A 89 14.08 -7.16 -5.64
CA PHE A 89 13.18 -6.09 -5.21
C PHE A 89 11.74 -6.60 -5.00
N CYS A 90 11.22 -7.41 -5.93
CA CYS A 90 9.92 -8.07 -5.78
C CYS A 90 9.90 -9.06 -4.63
N LEU A 91 11.00 -9.82 -4.43
CA LEU A 91 11.10 -10.76 -3.33
C LEU A 91 11.17 -10.04 -1.97
N ASN A 92 11.89 -8.92 -1.88
CA ASN A 92 11.89 -8.05 -0.70
C ASN A 92 10.49 -7.54 -0.38
N LEU A 93 9.74 -7.05 -1.38
CA LEU A 93 8.35 -6.65 -1.21
C LEU A 93 7.52 -7.79 -0.61
N TRP A 94 7.68 -9.00 -1.13
CA TRP A 94 6.97 -10.17 -0.65
C TRP A 94 7.34 -10.53 0.80
N ILE A 95 8.63 -10.49 1.16
CA ILE A 95 9.08 -10.67 2.55
C ILE A 95 8.46 -9.61 3.47
N TYR A 96 8.45 -8.34 3.06
CA TYR A 96 7.83 -7.27 3.84
C TYR A 96 6.31 -7.46 3.97
N THR A 97 5.62 -7.99 2.96
CA THR A 97 4.20 -8.38 3.09
C THR A 97 3.99 -9.50 4.10
N LEU A 98 4.87 -10.51 4.12
CA LEU A 98 4.78 -11.58 5.13
C LEU A 98 5.09 -11.04 6.54
N GLY A 99 6.07 -10.14 6.68
CA GLY A 99 6.35 -9.46 7.95
C GLY A 99 5.19 -8.61 8.43
N GLY A 100 4.52 -7.89 7.52
CA GLY A 100 3.29 -7.16 7.79
C GLY A 100 2.15 -8.08 8.24
N ALA A 101 2.01 -9.25 7.62
CA ALA A 101 1.02 -10.24 8.01
C ALA A 101 1.22 -10.72 9.45
N VAL A 102 2.47 -11.00 9.83
CA VAL A 102 2.83 -11.37 11.22
C VAL A 102 2.46 -10.24 12.18
N LEU A 103 2.86 -9.00 11.88
CA LEU A 103 2.51 -7.82 12.70
C LEU A 103 0.99 -7.63 12.82
N GLY A 104 0.24 -7.81 11.73
CA GLY A 104 -1.22 -7.72 11.72
C GLY A 104 -1.88 -8.81 12.55
N SER A 105 -1.38 -10.04 12.48
CA SER A 105 -1.90 -11.17 13.25
C SER A 105 -1.72 -10.99 14.76
N MET A 106 -0.59 -10.40 15.20
CA MET A 106 -0.34 -10.06 16.60
C MET A 106 -1.34 -9.03 17.17
N VAL A 107 -1.83 -8.12 16.32
CA VAL A 107 -2.81 -7.10 16.73
C VAL A 107 -4.23 -7.67 16.79
N GLN A 108 -4.57 -8.61 15.91
CA GLN A 108 -5.92 -9.21 15.85
C GLN A 108 -6.14 -10.36 16.84
N SER A 109 -5.08 -11.07 17.20
CA SER A 109 -5.12 -12.13 18.20
C SER A 109 -3.93 -11.94 19.13
N PRO A 110 -4.04 -11.10 20.18
CA PRO A 110 -3.04 -11.10 21.24
C PRO A 110 -3.08 -12.48 21.88
N GLN A 111 -2.18 -13.37 21.44
CA GLN A 111 -1.93 -14.59 22.19
C GLN A 111 -1.46 -14.14 23.57
N PRO A 112 -2.04 -14.66 24.66
CA PRO A 112 -1.49 -14.43 25.98
C PRO A 112 -0.11 -15.07 25.96
N THR A 113 0.92 -14.26 25.75
CA THR A 113 2.28 -14.65 26.09
C THR A 113 2.19 -14.97 27.57
N SER A 114 2.29 -16.26 27.88
CA SER A 114 2.48 -16.78 29.22
C SER A 114 3.80 -16.22 29.76
N SER A 115 3.78 -14.96 30.18
CA SER A 115 4.75 -14.45 31.11
C SER A 115 4.44 -15.09 32.45
N LEU A 116 5.25 -16.07 32.81
CA LEU A 116 5.59 -16.42 34.18
C LEU A 116 6.03 -15.14 34.92
N HIS A 117 5.06 -14.30 35.30
CA HIS A 117 5.27 -13.25 36.27
C HIS A 117 3.97 -13.04 37.04
N SER A 118 3.87 -13.83 38.09
CA SER A 118 3.34 -13.48 39.41
C SER A 118 2.22 -12.43 39.45
N SER A 119 1.01 -12.94 39.73
CA SER A 119 0.08 -12.37 40.70
C SER A 119 -0.33 -10.91 40.52
N MET A 120 -1.50 -10.69 39.89
CA MET A 120 -2.56 -9.96 40.60
C MET A 120 -3.93 -10.37 40.05
N THR A 121 -4.64 -11.12 40.89
CA THR A 121 -6.05 -11.47 40.80
C THR A 121 -6.93 -10.22 40.69
N VAL A 122 -7.80 -10.15 39.67
CA VAL A 122 -9.09 -9.49 39.81
C VAL A 122 -10.16 -10.47 39.38
N VAL A 123 -11.00 -10.77 40.36
CA VAL A 123 -12.07 -11.75 40.40
C VAL A 123 -13.20 -11.38 39.44
N THR A 124 -13.60 -12.35 38.62
CA THR A 124 -14.93 -12.41 37.99
C THR A 124 -15.94 -13.01 38.96
N SER A 125 -16.92 -12.20 39.36
CA SER A 125 -18.25 -12.57 39.87
C SER A 125 -19.11 -11.29 39.69
N GLU A 126 -20.39 -11.24 39.39
CA GLU A 126 -21.46 -12.19 39.08
C GLU A 126 -22.62 -11.30 38.56
N GLN A 127 -23.17 -11.67 37.41
CA GLN A 127 -24.61 -11.77 37.11
C GLN A 127 -25.63 -11.04 38.02
N TYR A 128 -26.34 -10.04 37.47
CA TYR A 128 -27.76 -9.77 37.75
C TYR A 128 -28.45 -9.21 36.50
N PRO A 129 -29.63 -9.74 36.09
CA PRO A 129 -30.43 -9.16 35.02
C PRO A 129 -31.44 -8.17 35.63
N ASP A 130 -31.58 -6.97 35.05
CA ASP A 130 -32.69 -6.09 35.40
C ASP A 130 -33.41 -5.59 34.14
N PHE A 131 -34.62 -6.10 33.96
CA PHE A 131 -35.60 -5.61 33.00
C PHE A 131 -36.46 -4.56 33.69
N SER A 132 -36.46 -3.30 33.23
CA SER A 132 -37.70 -2.64 32.77
C SER A 132 -37.53 -1.17 32.36
N LYS A 133 -38.07 -0.88 31.17
CA LYS A 133 -38.92 0.29 30.82
C LYS A 133 -38.40 1.73 31.11
N LYS A 134 -38.15 2.49 30.03
CA LYS A 134 -39.11 3.48 29.45
C LYS A 134 -38.50 4.27 28.27
N THR A 135 -39.29 4.37 27.22
CA THR A 135 -39.19 5.27 26.06
C THR A 135 -39.27 6.75 26.43
N SER A 136 -38.44 7.60 25.80
CA SER A 136 -38.76 8.87 25.09
C SER A 136 -37.52 9.81 25.05
N PRO A 137 -37.56 10.99 24.40
CA PRO A 137 -37.04 11.21 23.05
C PRO A 137 -35.86 12.21 22.97
N LYS A 138 -35.12 12.16 21.86
CA LYS A 138 -34.31 13.25 21.26
C LYS A 138 -33.71 14.30 22.24
N GLU A 139 -32.44 14.11 22.57
CA GLU A 139 -31.49 15.22 22.66
C GLU A 139 -30.40 14.99 21.62
N GLU A 140 -30.48 15.75 20.53
CA GLU A 140 -29.33 16.00 19.68
C GLU A 140 -28.34 16.84 20.49
N GLU A 141 -27.48 16.16 21.25
CA GLU A 141 -26.24 16.76 21.74
C GLU A 141 -25.41 17.21 20.53
N LYS A 142 -25.54 18.49 20.19
CA LYS A 142 -24.57 19.21 19.36
C LYS A 142 -23.22 19.15 20.08
N LYS A 143 -22.44 18.09 19.81
CA LYS A 143 -21.04 18.04 20.21
C LYS A 143 -20.31 19.26 19.63
N PRO A 144 -19.47 19.94 20.42
CA PRO A 144 -18.74 21.11 19.96
C PRO A 144 -17.87 20.71 18.77
N LYS A 145 -18.03 21.42 17.64
CA LYS A 145 -17.17 21.30 16.45
C LYS A 145 -15.73 21.52 16.89
N SER A 146 -15.01 20.42 17.05
CA SER A 146 -13.61 20.44 17.46
C SER A 146 -12.78 21.09 16.36
N SER A 147 -11.84 21.95 16.77
CA SER A 147 -10.87 22.66 15.93
C SER A 147 -10.04 21.77 15.00
N ASN A 148 -10.09 20.45 15.15
CA ASN A 148 -9.36 19.47 14.35
C ASN A 148 -10.01 19.13 13.01
N GLU A 149 -11.29 19.46 12.77
CA GLU A 149 -11.95 19.17 11.48
C GLU A 149 -11.26 19.84 10.29
N GLY A 150 -10.78 21.08 10.47
CA GLY A 150 -10.07 21.82 9.43
C GLY A 150 -8.72 21.19 9.08
N LEU A 151 -8.00 20.70 10.08
CA LEU A 151 -6.70 20.04 9.93
C LEU A 151 -6.82 18.69 9.22
N ILE A 152 -7.87 17.93 9.55
CA ILE A 152 -8.20 16.66 8.89
C ILE A 152 -8.57 16.90 7.42
N ARG A 153 -9.40 17.92 7.13
CA ARG A 153 -9.75 18.31 5.75
C ARG A 153 -8.53 18.74 4.95
N LEU A 154 -7.65 19.55 5.54
CA LEU A 154 -6.40 19.97 4.91
C LEU A 154 -5.52 18.76 4.58
N GLY A 155 -5.44 17.77 5.48
CA GLY A 155 -4.74 16.51 5.23
C GLY A 155 -5.28 15.76 4.01
N TYR A 156 -6.60 15.66 3.84
CA TYR A 156 -7.20 15.00 2.67
C TYR A 156 -6.98 15.77 1.36
N ILE A 157 -7.01 17.11 1.40
CA ILE A 157 -6.67 17.95 0.25
C ILE A 157 -5.20 17.76 -0.13
N LEU A 158 -4.30 17.69 0.86
CA LEU A 158 -2.89 17.42 0.62
C LEU A 158 -2.67 16.03 0.01
N LEU A 159 -3.40 15.01 0.48
CA LEU A 159 -3.40 13.67 -0.11
C LEU A 159 -3.91 13.67 -1.55
N PHE A 160 -4.91 14.47 -1.88
CA PHE A 160 -5.36 14.65 -3.26
C PHE A 160 -4.27 15.25 -4.14
N VAL A 161 -3.65 16.37 -3.70
CA VAL A 161 -2.58 17.03 -4.44
C VAL A 161 -1.38 16.09 -4.64
N ALA A 162 -1.00 15.36 -3.59
CA ALA A 162 0.03 14.33 -3.68
C ALA A 162 -0.36 13.23 -4.68
N GLY A 163 -1.61 12.74 -4.64
CA GLY A 163 -2.11 11.76 -5.60
C GLY A 163 -2.03 12.24 -7.05
N VAL A 164 -2.39 13.49 -7.33
CA VAL A 164 -2.29 14.10 -8.67
C VAL A 164 -0.82 14.20 -9.10
N ALA A 165 0.07 14.68 -8.23
CA ALA A 165 1.50 14.80 -8.53
C ALA A 165 2.14 13.44 -8.81
N LEU A 166 1.85 12.41 -7.99
CA LEU A 166 2.33 11.05 -8.22
C LEU A 166 1.78 10.45 -9.51
N SER A 167 0.52 10.72 -9.85
CA SER A 167 -0.10 10.23 -11.08
C SER A 167 0.53 10.87 -12.33
N TYR A 168 0.85 12.17 -12.25
CA TYR A 168 1.56 12.88 -13.32
C TYR A 168 2.96 12.31 -13.56
N ILE A 169 3.73 12.10 -12.48
CA ILE A 169 5.06 11.47 -12.57
C ILE A 169 4.93 10.04 -13.12
N GLY A 170 3.91 9.29 -12.68
CA GLY A 170 3.58 7.96 -13.20
C GLY A 170 3.31 7.96 -14.70
N ALA A 171 2.55 8.94 -15.21
CA ALA A 171 2.28 9.07 -16.64
C ALA A 171 3.56 9.37 -17.46
N LEU A 172 4.43 10.27 -16.98
CA LEU A 172 5.73 10.53 -17.60
C LEU A 172 6.61 9.28 -17.63
N LEU A 173 6.63 8.52 -16.53
CA LEU A 173 7.39 7.28 -16.44
C LEU A 173 6.82 6.20 -17.37
N ALA A 174 5.50 6.07 -17.46
CA ALA A 174 4.84 5.15 -18.38
C ALA A 174 5.16 5.49 -19.84
N CYS A 175 5.15 6.78 -20.20
CA CYS A 175 5.54 7.24 -21.53
C CYS A 175 7.00 6.87 -21.85
N ASN A 176 7.93 7.17 -20.93
CA ASN A 176 9.34 6.81 -21.10
C ASN A 176 9.56 5.28 -21.23
N LEU A 177 8.81 4.47 -20.47
CA LEU A 177 8.87 3.01 -20.55
C LEU A 177 8.28 2.48 -21.86
N ALA A 178 7.21 3.08 -22.36
CA ALA A 178 6.62 2.75 -23.65
C ALA A 178 7.62 3.06 -24.78
N CYS A 179 8.23 4.25 -24.75
CA CYS A 179 9.28 4.65 -25.69
C CYS A 179 10.54 3.78 -25.60
N ALA A 180 10.83 3.21 -24.42
CA ALA A 180 11.94 2.27 -24.23
C ALA A 180 11.63 0.82 -24.69
N GLY A 181 10.46 0.57 -25.29
CA GLY A 181 10.04 -0.74 -25.78
C GLY A 181 9.61 -1.73 -24.69
N ILE A 182 9.39 -1.25 -23.46
CA ILE A 182 8.96 -2.09 -22.32
C ILE A 182 7.45 -1.87 -22.07
N GLY A 183 6.63 -2.27 -23.05
CA GLY A 183 5.18 -1.99 -23.06
C GLY A 183 4.43 -2.50 -21.83
N TRP A 184 4.73 -3.71 -21.35
CA TRP A 184 4.06 -4.26 -20.16
C TRP A 184 4.34 -3.46 -18.89
N ALA A 185 5.57 -2.95 -18.72
CA ALA A 185 5.91 -2.10 -17.58
C ALA A 185 5.25 -0.73 -17.70
N ALA A 186 5.16 -0.18 -18.93
CA ALA A 186 4.43 1.06 -19.17
C ALA A 186 2.95 0.93 -18.77
N VAL A 187 2.27 -0.15 -19.19
CA VAL A 187 0.87 -0.41 -18.82
C VAL A 187 0.71 -0.56 -17.31
N ALA A 188 1.60 -1.30 -16.65
CA ALA A 188 1.54 -1.48 -15.19
C ALA A 188 1.69 -0.15 -14.43
N VAL A 189 2.65 0.69 -14.84
CA VAL A 189 2.87 2.02 -14.23
C VAL A 189 1.67 2.95 -14.50
N LEU A 190 1.08 2.88 -15.69
CA LEU A 190 -0.08 3.69 -16.05
C LEU A 190 -1.33 3.27 -15.25
N LEU A 191 -1.58 1.97 -15.08
CA LEU A 191 -2.63 1.45 -14.21
C LEU A 191 -2.43 1.85 -12.74
N LEU A 192 -1.18 1.81 -12.27
CA LEU A 192 -0.84 2.22 -10.91
C LEU A 192 -1.07 3.73 -10.72
N GLY A 193 -0.67 4.56 -11.69
CA GLY A 193 -0.97 5.99 -11.72
C GLY A 193 -2.47 6.26 -11.71
N LEU A 194 -3.27 5.54 -12.51
CA LEU A 194 -4.73 5.64 -12.50
C LEU A 194 -5.33 5.27 -11.14
N GLY A 195 -4.82 4.23 -10.49
CA GLY A 195 -5.24 3.84 -9.14
C GLY A 195 -4.94 4.91 -8.09
N ILE A 196 -3.74 5.51 -8.14
CA ILE A 196 -3.36 6.62 -7.26
C ILE A 196 -4.28 7.82 -7.50
N MET A 197 -4.55 8.14 -8.76
CA MET A 197 -5.43 9.24 -9.15
C MET A 197 -6.86 9.03 -8.62
N ALA A 198 -7.40 7.82 -8.80
CA ALA A 198 -8.71 7.43 -8.27
C ALA A 198 -8.78 7.56 -6.74
N GLY A 199 -7.71 7.14 -6.04
CA GLY A 199 -7.56 7.35 -4.60
C GLY A 199 -7.53 8.83 -4.22
N GLY A 200 -6.79 9.65 -4.97
CA GLY A 200 -6.77 11.10 -4.80
C GLY A 200 -8.18 11.71 -4.90
N PHE A 201 -8.91 11.44 -5.98
CA PHE A 201 -10.26 11.95 -6.17
C PHE A 201 -11.23 11.49 -5.08
N TYR A 202 -11.06 10.27 -4.56
CA TYR A 202 -11.80 9.79 -3.41
C TYR A 202 -11.51 10.63 -2.15
N PHE A 203 -10.25 10.93 -1.86
CA PHE A 203 -9.89 11.79 -0.71
C PHE A 203 -10.43 13.22 -0.87
N LEU A 204 -10.43 13.77 -2.09
CA LEU A 204 -11.04 15.05 -2.37
C LEU A 204 -12.56 15.04 -2.11
N GLY A 205 -13.26 14.00 -2.57
CA GLY A 205 -14.68 13.80 -2.30
C GLY A 205 -14.99 13.67 -0.81
N ARG A 206 -14.07 13.07 -0.04
CA ARG A 206 -14.17 12.99 1.43
C ARG A 206 -13.92 14.34 2.09
N ALA A 207 -12.98 15.14 1.60
CA ALA A 207 -12.65 16.46 2.14
C ALA A 207 -13.83 17.46 2.04
N ILE A 208 -14.67 17.30 1.02
CA ILE A 208 -15.86 18.13 0.77
C ILE A 208 -17.07 17.66 1.61
N ASP A 209 -17.04 16.44 2.14
CA ASP A 209 -18.17 15.90 2.90
C ASP A 209 -18.32 16.59 4.27
N LYS A 210 -19.56 16.89 4.63
CA LYS A 210 -19.88 17.61 5.87
C LYS A 210 -19.88 16.70 7.09
N ASN A 211 -20.08 15.39 6.91
CA ASN A 211 -20.12 14.39 7.99
C ASN A 211 -18.88 13.49 7.95
N MET A 212 -17.72 14.04 8.33
CA MET A 212 -16.46 13.30 8.31
C MET A 212 -16.29 12.51 9.61
N LYS A 213 -16.65 11.23 9.57
CA LYS A 213 -16.26 10.26 10.61
C LYS A 213 -14.93 9.59 10.25
N PRO A 214 -14.03 9.35 11.22
CA PRO A 214 -12.86 8.50 11.00
C PRO A 214 -13.29 7.06 10.73
N PHE A 215 -12.55 6.34 9.87
CA PHE A 215 -12.90 4.97 9.47
C PHE A 215 -13.00 3.99 10.66
N LYS A 216 -12.26 4.26 11.74
CA LYS A 216 -12.28 3.48 12.98
C LYS A 216 -13.62 3.55 13.72
N GLU A 217 -14.35 4.65 13.57
CA GLU A 217 -15.64 4.91 14.23
C GLU A 217 -16.84 4.54 13.35
N MET A 218 -16.60 4.05 12.13
CA MET A 218 -17.67 3.67 11.22
C MET A 218 -18.23 2.29 11.55
N THR A 219 -19.56 2.21 11.59
CA THR A 219 -20.33 0.96 11.64
C THR A 219 -20.11 0.13 10.37
N PRO A 220 -20.30 -1.20 10.41
CA PRO A 220 -20.11 -2.06 9.24
C PRO A 220 -20.98 -1.66 8.03
N ASP A 221 -22.20 -1.17 8.26
CA ASP A 221 -23.09 -0.69 7.19
C ASP A 221 -22.61 0.61 6.55
N GLU A 222 -22.07 1.54 7.34
CA GLU A 222 -21.43 2.77 6.85
C GLU A 222 -20.21 2.42 5.98
N ARG A 223 -19.37 1.46 6.40
CA ARG A 223 -18.22 1.00 5.60
C ARG A 223 -18.63 0.41 4.25
N LYS A 224 -19.75 -0.34 4.20
CA LYS A 224 -20.27 -0.91 2.94
C LYS A 224 -20.80 0.17 1.99
N ARG A 225 -21.33 1.28 2.51
CA ARG A 225 -21.72 2.45 1.72
C ARG A 225 -20.51 3.23 1.21
N GLU A 226 -19.51 3.46 2.06
CA GLU A 226 -18.24 4.09 1.69
C GLU A 226 -17.49 3.31 0.61
N LYS A 227 -17.40 1.98 0.73
CA LYS A 227 -16.79 1.12 -0.31
C LYS A 227 -17.49 1.26 -1.66
N ARG A 228 -18.83 1.35 -1.67
CA ARG A 228 -19.60 1.60 -2.92
C ARG A 228 -19.33 2.98 -3.49
N ARG A 229 -19.17 4.00 -2.65
CA ARG A 229 -18.83 5.36 -3.08
C ARG A 229 -17.42 5.40 -3.67
N TYR A 230 -16.45 4.75 -3.04
CA TYR A 230 -15.09 4.58 -3.57
C TYR A 230 -15.10 3.88 -4.94
N TRP A 231 -15.85 2.78 -5.06
CA TRP A 231 -15.97 2.07 -6.33
C TRP A 231 -16.61 2.91 -7.43
N ARG A 232 -17.61 3.74 -7.10
CA ARG A 232 -18.20 4.69 -8.06
C ARG A 232 -17.21 5.77 -8.49
N THR A 233 -16.44 6.33 -7.56
CA THR A 233 -15.40 7.31 -7.89
C THR A 233 -14.29 6.70 -8.74
N ALA A 234 -13.85 5.48 -8.40
CA ALA A 234 -12.85 4.75 -9.17
C ALA A 234 -13.34 4.43 -10.59
N LEU A 235 -14.57 3.92 -10.72
CA LEU A 235 -15.19 3.65 -12.01
C LEU A 235 -15.32 4.94 -12.85
N GLY A 236 -15.75 6.05 -12.22
CA GLY A 236 -15.84 7.35 -12.86
C GLY A 236 -14.49 7.84 -13.38
N THR A 237 -13.43 7.75 -12.56
CA THR A 237 -12.08 8.14 -12.98
C THR A 237 -11.56 7.29 -14.13
N VAL A 238 -11.82 5.97 -14.13
CA VAL A 238 -11.44 5.06 -15.23
C VAL A 238 -12.21 5.40 -16.51
N LEU A 239 -13.52 5.65 -16.42
CA LEU A 239 -14.34 6.01 -17.58
C LEU A 239 -13.91 7.34 -18.19
N VAL A 240 -13.67 8.36 -17.37
CA VAL A 240 -13.19 9.67 -17.84
C VAL A 240 -11.82 9.55 -18.50
N THR A 241 -10.88 8.82 -17.89
CA THR A 241 -9.55 8.64 -18.50
C THR A 241 -9.61 7.80 -19.77
N ALA A 242 -10.39 6.73 -19.81
CA ALA A 242 -10.61 5.95 -21.04
C ALA A 242 -11.23 6.83 -22.15
N PHE A 243 -12.20 7.67 -21.82
CA PHE A 243 -12.79 8.62 -22.76
C PHE A 243 -11.79 9.67 -23.26
N LEU A 244 -10.97 10.23 -22.38
CA LEU A 244 -9.90 11.17 -22.77
C LEU A 244 -8.85 10.52 -23.67
N ILE A 245 -8.47 9.27 -23.38
CA ILE A 245 -7.56 8.49 -24.23
C ILE A 245 -8.19 8.26 -25.61
N LEU A 246 -9.47 7.85 -25.66
CA LEU A 246 -10.20 7.66 -26.91
C LEU A 246 -10.26 8.96 -27.74
N LEU A 247 -10.58 10.09 -27.11
CA LEU A 247 -10.56 11.39 -27.77
C LEU A 247 -9.17 11.73 -28.32
N SER A 248 -8.11 11.51 -27.55
CA SER A 248 -6.73 11.75 -28.01
C SER A 248 -6.27 10.82 -29.13
N ALA A 249 -6.90 9.66 -29.28
CA ALA A 249 -6.61 8.71 -30.35
C ALA A 249 -7.43 9.01 -31.64
N LEU A 250 -8.49 9.80 -31.51
CA LEU A 250 -9.35 10.25 -32.62
C LEU A 250 -8.90 11.60 -33.20
N SER A 251 -8.16 12.40 -32.43
CA SER A 251 -7.53 13.66 -32.87
C SER A 251 -6.18 13.43 -33.53
#